data_AF-A0A551Z3M3-F1
#
_entry.id   AF-A0A551Z3M3-F1
#
_cell.length_a   1.000
_cell.length_b   1.000
_cell.length_c   1.000
_cell.angle_alpha   90.00
_cell.angle_beta   90.00
_cell.angle_gamma   90.00
#
_symmetry.space_group_name_H-M   'P 1'
#
loop_
_entity.id
_entity.type
_entity.pdbx_description
1 polymer ?
#
loop_
_entity_poly.entity_id
_entity_poly.type
_entity_poly.pdbx_seq_one_letter_code
_entity_poly.pdbx_strand_id
1 'polypeptide(L)' 'MFVLEYKLRGKPSQYQAIDEAIRTVQFVRNKCLRYWEDNKGVGQKDVYKYVTQLRSEYPFVQDLNSTACQQACERT' A
#
# COMPACT_ATOMS: atom_id res chain seq x y z
N MET A 1 -27.99 -9.88 17.21
CA MET A 1 -26.66 -9.54 16.67
C MET A 1 -26.04 -8.51 17.59
N PHE A 2 -24.97 -8.87 18.31
CA PHE A 2 -24.26 -7.92 19.16
C PHE A 2 -23.24 -7.19 18.29
N VAL A 3 -23.31 -5.86 18.26
CA VAL A 3 -22.31 -5.00 17.62
C VAL A 3 -21.51 -4.35 18.72
N LEU A 4 -20.22 -4.66 18.79
CA LEU A 4 -19.27 -4.00 19.68
C LEU A 4 -18.62 -2.86 18.91
N GLU A 5 -19.06 -1.63 19.15
CA GLU A 5 -18.36 -0.45 18.65
C GLU A 5 -17.29 -0.02 19.65
N TYR A 6 -16.06 0.03 19.18
CA TYR A 6 -14.95 0.60 19.92
C TYR A 6 -14.29 1.70 19.11
N LYS A 7 -14.15 2.89 19.71
CA LYS A 7 -13.43 4.00 19.09
C LYS A 7 -11.94 3.81 19.35
N LEU A 8 -11.14 3.80 18.29
CA LEU A 8 -9.68 3.76 18.40
C LEU A 8 -9.20 4.98 19.20
N ARG A 9 -8.56 4.76 20.35
CA ARG A 9 -7.94 5.82 21.15
C ARG A 9 -6.43 5.72 21.01
N GLY A 10 -5.83 6.72 20.39
CA GLY A 10 -4.39 6.81 20.16
C GLY A 10 -3.84 8.18 20.54
N LYS A 11 -2.51 8.27 20.62
CA LYS A 11 -1.80 9.55 20.68
C LYS A 11 -1.84 10.24 19.30
N PRO A 12 -1.73 11.57 19.22
CA PRO A 12 -1.66 12.28 17.94
C PRO A 12 -0.63 11.70 16.95
N SER A 13 0.56 11.31 17.44
CA SER A 13 1.59 10.69 16.62
C SER A 13 1.21 9.33 16.04
N GLN A 14 0.37 8.56 16.73
CA GLN A 14 -0.12 7.27 16.22
C GLN A 14 -1.15 7.47 15.11
N TYR A 15 -2.03 8.47 15.23
CA TYR A 15 -2.96 8.81 14.16
C TYR A 15 -2.22 9.31 12.92
N GLN A 16 -1.20 10.16 13.10
CA GLN A 16 -0.34 10.61 11.99
C GLN A 16 0.35 9.44 11.29
N ALA A 17 0.92 8.49 12.03
CA ALA A 17 1.53 7.30 11.44
C ALA A 17 0.52 6.44 10.67
N ILE A 18 -0.73 6.34 11.13
CA ILE A 18 -1.81 5.66 10.40
C ILE A 18 -2.12 6.40 9.10
N ASP A 19 -2.27 7.72 9.14
CA ASP A 19 -2.57 8.53 7.96
C ASP A 19 -1.43 8.44 6.92
N GLU A 20 -0.18 8.45 7.38
CA GLU A 20 1.00 8.24 6.53
C GLU A 20 0.99 6.84 5.90
N ALA A 21 0.73 5.79 6.68
CA ALA A 21 0.63 4.43 6.17
C ALA A 21 -0.48 4.28 5.11
N ILE A 22 -1.65 4.91 5.33
CA ILE A 22 -2.76 4.92 4.37
C ILE A 22 -2.34 5.60 3.06
N ARG A 23 -1.66 6.75 3.14
CA ARG A 23 -1.15 7.47 1.96
C ARG A 23 -0.14 6.63 1.20
N THR A 24 0.79 5.97 1.89
CA THR A 24 1.78 5.09 1.26
C THR A 24 1.13 3.90 0.56
N VAL A 25 0.12 3.26 1.19
CA VAL A 25 -0.65 2.17 0.56
C VAL A 25 -1.36 2.66 -0.71
N GLN A 26 -2.00 3.83 -0.67
CA GLN A 26 -2.67 4.42 -1.83
C GLN A 26 -1.67 4.74 -2.95
N PHE A 27 -0.49 5.27 -2.60
CA PHE A 27 0.59 5.53 -3.55
C PHE A 27 1.03 4.25 -4.27
N VAL A 28 1.33 3.18 -3.53
CA VAL A 28 1.75 1.89 -4.09
C VAL A 28 0.67 1.35 -5.02
N ARG A 29 -0.60 1.33 -4.58
CA ARG A 29 -1.72 0.85 -5.39
C ARG A 29 -1.87 1.65 -6.68
N ASN A 30 -1.87 2.97 -6.59
CA ASN A 30 -2.05 3.83 -7.76
C ASN A 30 -0.89 3.65 -8.76
N LYS A 31 0.35 3.52 -8.27
CA LYS A 31 1.50 3.23 -9.14
C LYS A 31 1.36 1.86 -9.82
N CYS A 32 0.96 0.83 -9.09
CA CYS A 32 0.70 -0.49 -9.66
C CYS A 32 -0.39 -0.44 -10.74
N LEU A 33 -1.47 0.32 -10.51
CA LEU A 33 -2.58 0.47 -11.46
C LEU A 33 -2.13 1.14 -12.75
N ARG A 34 -1.40 2.25 -12.64
CA ARG A 34 -0.84 2.93 -13.81
C ARG A 34 0.13 2.03 -14.57
N TYR A 35 0.99 1.30 -13.85
CA TYR A 35 1.89 0.34 -14.48
C TYR A 35 1.14 -0.76 -15.24
N TRP A 36 0.03 -1.27 -14.70
CA TRP A 36 -0.80 -2.26 -15.38
C TRP A 36 -1.54 -1.69 -16.60
N GLU A 37 -2.10 -0.48 -16.49
CA GLU A 37 -2.78 0.21 -17.59
C GLU A 37 -1.83 0.53 -18.76
N ASP A 38 -0.61 0.98 -18.45
CA ASP A 38 0.35 1.46 -19.45
C ASP A 38 1.05 0.32 -20.22
N ASN A 39 1.02 -0.92 -19.71
CA ASN A 39 1.81 -2.03 -20.25
C ASN A 39 0.93 -3.24 -20.62
N LYS A 40 0.96 -3.64 -21.91
CA LYS A 40 0.19 -4.81 -22.39
C LYS A 40 0.82 -6.12 -21.91
N GLY A 41 -0.01 -7.04 -21.44
CA GLY A 41 0.42 -8.39 -21.04
C GLY A 41 1.07 -8.46 -19.66
N VAL A 42 0.98 -7.40 -18.84
CA VAL A 42 1.46 -7.42 -17.45
C VAL A 42 0.64 -8.41 -16.64
N GLY A 43 1.35 -9.40 -16.07
CA GLY A 43 0.80 -10.34 -15.12
C GLY A 43 1.10 -9.94 -13.68
N GLN A 44 0.48 -10.64 -12.73
CA GLN A 44 0.63 -10.39 -11.30
C GLN A 44 2.11 -10.41 -10.82
N LYS A 45 2.92 -11.30 -11.37
CA LYS A 45 4.36 -11.41 -11.05
C LYS A 45 5.14 -10.15 -11.43
N ASP A 46 4.76 -9.48 -12.51
CA ASP A 46 5.42 -8.27 -12.98
C ASP A 46 5.05 -7.08 -12.08
N VAL A 47 3.79 -7.01 -11.63
CA VAL A 47 3.36 -6.01 -10.64
C VAL A 47 4.10 -6.21 -9.31
N TYR A 48 4.33 -7.43 -8.84
CA TYR A 48 5.15 -7.67 -7.64
C TYR A 48 6.61 -7.23 -7.78
N LYS A 49 7.22 -7.46 -8.94
CA LYS A 49 8.57 -6.94 -9.23
C LYS A 49 8.57 -5.42 -9.23
N TYR A 50 7.53 -4.81 -9.80
CA TYR A 50 7.38 -3.36 -9.82
C TYR A 50 7.24 -2.78 -8.40
N VAL A 51 6.51 -3.42 -7.48
CA VAL A 51 6.47 -3.02 -6.07
C VAL A 51 7.86 -3.08 -5.43
N THR A 52 8.66 -4.10 -5.74
CA THR A 52 10.04 -4.19 -5.25
C THR A 52 10.89 -3.04 -5.74
N GLN A 53 10.73 -2.63 -7.01
CA GLN A 53 11.37 -1.45 -7.57
C GLN A 53 10.92 -0.17 -6.84
N LEU A 54 9.61 0.01 -6.61
CA LEU A 54 9.08 1.16 -5.87
C LEU A 54 9.67 1.26 -4.46
N ARG A 55 9.89 0.13 -3.76
CA ARG A 55 10.54 0.13 -2.44
C ARG A 55 11.99 0.59 -2.48
N SER A 56 12.71 0.31 -3.56
CA SER A 56 14.09 0.77 -3.76
C SER A 56 14.16 2.25 -4.16
N GLU A 57 13.16 2.75 -4.89
CA GLU A 57 13.10 4.13 -5.39
C GLU A 57 12.57 5.12 -4.34
N TYR A 58 11.62 4.68 -3.51
CA TYR A 58 10.91 5.51 -2.55
C TYR A 58 11.11 4.99 -1.11
N PRO A 59 11.98 5.62 -0.30
CA PRO A 59 12.27 5.16 1.06
C PRO A 59 11.02 5.04 1.95
N PHE A 60 10.05 5.93 1.81
CA PHE A 60 8.79 5.87 2.57
C PHE A 60 7.93 4.63 2.23
N VAL A 61 8.14 4.02 1.05
CA VAL A 61 7.50 2.74 0.68
C VAL A 61 8.23 1.56 1.32
N GLN A 62 9.52 1.69 1.56
CA GLN A 62 10.30 0.69 2.30
C GLN A 62 9.84 0.56 3.75
N ASP A 63 9.45 1.68 4.38
CA ASP A 63 8.93 1.71 5.75
C ASP A 63 7.57 1.01 5.90
N LEU A 64 6.82 0.85 4.80
CA LEU A 64 5.58 0.09 4.79
C LEU A 64 5.88 -1.42 4.87
N ASN A 65 5.11 -2.15 5.69
CA ASN A 65 5.22 -3.61 5.80
C ASN A 65 5.02 -4.30 4.43
N SER A 66 5.76 -5.38 4.18
CA SER A 66 5.73 -6.13 2.92
C SER A 66 4.35 -6.72 2.59
N THR A 67 3.62 -7.23 3.58
CA THR A 67 2.24 -7.72 3.41
C THR A 67 1.29 -6.61 2.99
N ALA A 68 1.42 -5.41 3.57
CA ALA A 68 0.60 -4.27 3.18
C ALA A 68 0.88 -3.84 1.73
N CYS A 69 2.15 -3.88 1.29
CA CYS A 69 2.53 -3.61 -0.10
C CYS A 69 1.96 -4.66 -1.06
N GLN A 70 2.02 -5.94 -0.70
CA GLN A 70 1.45 -7.02 -1.51
C GLN A 70 -0.07 -6.86 -1.65
N GLN A 71 -0.78 -6.60 -0.55
CA GLN A 71 -2.22 -6.37 -0.58
C GLN A 71 -2.63 -5.11 -1.35
N ALA A 72 -1.78 -4.08 -1.39
CA ALA A 72 -2.02 -2.90 -2.22
C ALA A 72 -1.92 -3.24 -3.71
N CYS A 73 -0.93 -4.06 -4.07
CA CYS A 73 -0.67 -4.53 -5.43
C CYS A 73 -1.73 -5.51 -5.94
N GLU A 74 -2.24 -6.41 -5.11
CA GLU A 74 -3.25 -7.40 -5.50
C GLU A 74 -4.63 -6.77 -5.76
N ARG A 75 -4.85 -5.52 -5.33
CA ARG A 75 -6.09 -4.74 -5.54
C ARG A 75 -5.99 -3.81 -6.76
N THR A 76 -5.12 -4.16 -7.70
CA THR A 76 -4.83 -3.46 -8.95
C THR A 76 -5.56 -4.17 -10.08
#